data_AF-A0AAD5R5Z8-F1
#
_entry.id   AF-A0AAD5R5Z8-F1
#
_cell.length_a   1.000
_cell.length_b   1.000
_cell.length_c   1.000
_cell.angle_alpha   90.00
_cell.angle_beta   90.00
_cell.angle_gamma   90.00
#
_symmetry.space_group_name_H-M   'P 1'
#
loop_
_entity.id
_entity.type
_entity.pdbx_description
1 polymer ?
#
loop_
_entity_poly.entity_id
_entity_poly.type
_entity_poly.pdbx_seq_one_letter_code
_entity_poly.pdbx_strand_id
1 'polypeptide(L)'
;MIAVYLLALVSTAMACSCCPPSPLKVKLCAADSVSHVKVISRRNKNDKFALSDVIYEVEHVRVFKKPRSLPRLPSEVYTPSPRECGLEMEVGEEYLLAGDI
;
A
#
# COMPACT_ATOMS: atom_id res chain seq x y z
N MET A 1 24.41 -43.99 -22.21
CA MET A 1 23.13 -43.27 -22.23
C MET A 1 23.19 -42.20 -21.16
N ILE A 2 23.47 -40.95 -21.55
CA ILE A 2 23.68 -39.82 -20.62
C ILE A 2 22.29 -39.30 -20.22
N ALA A 3 21.93 -39.47 -18.95
CA ALA A 3 20.70 -38.94 -18.39
C ALA A 3 20.82 -37.42 -18.24
N VAL A 4 20.15 -36.68 -19.11
CA VAL A 4 20.06 -35.22 -19.05
C VAL A 4 19.16 -34.84 -17.88
N TYR A 5 19.77 -34.52 -16.74
CA TYR A 5 19.07 -33.96 -15.58
C TYR A 5 18.79 -32.47 -15.83
N LEU A 6 17.68 -32.18 -16.53
CA LEU A 6 17.07 -30.85 -16.55
C LEU A 6 16.22 -30.70 -15.28
N LEU A 7 16.86 -30.41 -14.15
CA LEU A 7 16.13 -30.01 -12.94
C LEU A 7 15.73 -28.54 -13.10
N ALA A 8 14.44 -28.32 -13.28
CA ALA A 8 13.83 -27.03 -13.48
C ALA A 8 14.18 -26.05 -12.34
N LEU A 9 14.70 -24.88 -12.71
CA LEU A 9 14.81 -23.71 -11.83
C LEU A 9 13.38 -23.26 -11.48
N VAL A 10 12.86 -23.73 -10.34
CA VAL A 10 11.63 -23.17 -9.77
C VAL A 10 12.00 -21.78 -9.25
N SER A 11 11.81 -20.77 -10.10
CA SER A 11 11.83 -19.37 -9.68
C SER A 11 10.64 -19.19 -8.74
N THR A 12 10.90 -19.14 -7.43
CA THR A 12 9.89 -18.71 -6.47
C THR A 12 9.65 -17.24 -6.70
N ALA A 13 8.68 -16.91 -7.55
CA ALA A 13 8.15 -15.57 -7.63
C ALA A 13 7.42 -15.29 -6.30
N MET A 14 8.15 -14.78 -5.29
CA MET A 14 7.52 -14.02 -4.21
C MET A 14 7.07 -12.67 -4.78
N ALA A 15 6.17 -12.72 -5.76
CA ALA A 15 5.40 -11.57 -6.17
C ALA A 15 4.25 -11.43 -5.19
N CYS A 16 3.86 -10.20 -4.90
CA CYS A 16 2.83 -9.92 -3.91
C CYS A 16 1.54 -10.68 -4.24
N SER A 17 1.17 -11.65 -3.39
CA SER A 17 -0.07 -12.40 -3.54
C SER A 17 -1.17 -11.62 -2.83
N CYS A 18 -1.86 -10.73 -3.54
CA CYS A 18 -3.03 -10.08 -3.00
C CYS A 18 -4.06 -11.14 -2.59
N CYS A 19 -4.55 -11.06 -1.36
CA CYS A 19 -5.65 -11.92 -0.91
C CYS A 19 -6.82 -11.77 -1.90
N PRO A 20 -7.50 -12.88 -2.29
CA PRO A 20 -8.60 -12.83 -3.24
C PRO A 20 -9.62 -11.75 -2.89
N PRO A 21 -10.26 -11.14 -3.91
CA PRO A 21 -11.11 -9.98 -3.72
C PRO A 21 -12.26 -10.29 -2.75
N SER A 22 -12.18 -9.76 -1.54
CA SER A 22 -13.28 -9.72 -0.58
C SER A 22 -14.20 -8.53 -0.88
N PRO A 23 -15.47 -8.55 -0.44
CA PRO A 23 -16.36 -7.41 -0.60
C PRO A 23 -15.77 -6.14 0.01
N LEU A 24 -15.96 -5.00 -0.65
CA LEU A 24 -15.42 -3.70 -0.20
C LEU A 24 -15.79 -3.39 1.24
N LYS A 25 -17.04 -3.67 1.63
CA LYS A 25 -17.53 -3.49 3.01
C LYS A 25 -16.65 -4.18 4.04
N VAL A 26 -16.16 -5.39 3.76
CA VAL A 26 -15.31 -6.16 4.69
C VAL A 26 -13.96 -5.45 4.89
N LYS A 27 -13.34 -4.97 3.80
CA LYS A 27 -12.06 -4.24 3.86
C LYS A 27 -12.19 -2.92 4.61
N LEU A 28 -13.25 -2.15 4.32
CA LEU A 28 -13.53 -0.88 4.99
C LEU A 28 -13.85 -1.05 6.48
N CYS A 29 -14.55 -2.12 6.84
CA CYS A 29 -14.84 -2.41 8.25
C CYS A 29 -13.57 -2.78 9.03
N ALA A 30 -12.66 -3.55 8.42
CA ALA A 30 -11.44 -4.02 9.06
C ALA A 30 -10.38 -2.92 9.24
N ALA A 31 -10.25 -1.99 8.29
CA ALA A 31 -9.22 -0.93 8.34
C ALA A 31 -9.43 0.06 9.49
N ASP A 32 -8.38 0.51 10.18
CA ASP A 32 -8.52 1.50 11.27
C ASP A 32 -8.95 2.89 10.78
N SER A 33 -8.56 3.24 9.56
CA SER A 33 -8.89 4.50 8.91
C SER A 33 -9.50 4.29 7.52
N VAL A 34 -10.42 5.19 7.16
CA VAL A 34 -10.99 5.26 5.81
C VAL A 34 -11.20 6.72 5.45
N SER A 35 -10.58 7.19 4.37
CA SER A 35 -10.74 8.56 3.88
C SER A 35 -10.64 8.65 2.36
N HIS A 36 -11.36 9.61 1.81
CA HIS A 36 -11.15 10.13 0.47
C HIS A 36 -10.04 11.17 0.54
N VAL A 37 -8.99 10.97 -0.24
CA VAL A 37 -7.79 11.81 -0.21
C VAL A 37 -7.42 12.29 -1.60
N LYS A 38 -6.74 13.43 -1.65
CA LYS A 38 -6.04 13.93 -2.83
C LYS A 38 -4.55 13.86 -2.61
N VAL A 39 -3.79 13.33 -3.57
CA VAL A 39 -2.33 13.23 -3.46
C VAL A 39 -1.71 14.57 -3.81
N ILE A 40 -0.93 15.13 -2.88
CA ILE A 40 -0.28 16.44 -3.02
C ILE A 40 1.17 16.29 -3.46
N SER A 41 1.90 15.33 -2.89
CA SER A 41 3.29 15.07 -3.27
C SER A 41 3.69 13.62 -3.02
N ARG A 42 4.77 13.19 -3.68
CA ARG A 42 5.38 11.86 -3.51
C ARG A 42 6.87 12.04 -3.24
N ARG A 43 7.39 11.35 -2.24
CA ARG A 43 8.82 11.31 -1.90
C ARG A 43 9.26 9.87 -1.68
N ASN A 44 10.47 9.54 -2.11
CA ASN A 44 11.08 8.25 -1.81
C ASN A 44 12.08 8.41 -0.65
N LYS A 45 12.02 7.53 0.35
CA LYS A 45 13.08 7.41 1.34
C LYS A 45 14.24 6.65 0.70
N ASN A 46 15.38 7.32 0.50
CA ASN A 46 16.61 6.70 0.00
C ASN A 46 17.35 5.90 1.08
N ASP A 47 16.62 5.27 2.00
CA ASP A 47 17.21 4.51 3.09
C ASP A 47 17.18 3.02 2.76
N LYS A 48 18.34 2.44 2.49
CA LYS A 48 18.49 1.04 2.03
C LYS A 48 17.97 -0.01 3.02
N PHE A 49 17.50 0.41 4.20
CA PHE A 49 17.04 -0.45 5.29
C PHE A 49 15.61 -0.17 5.75
N ALA A 50 14.88 0.79 5.15
CA ALA A 50 13.52 1.11 5.56
C ALA A 50 12.49 0.26 4.80
N LEU A 51 11.52 -0.33 5.52
CA LEU A 51 10.41 -1.09 4.92
C LEU A 51 9.35 -0.21 4.21
N SER A 52 9.51 1.12 4.24
CA SER A 52 8.55 2.09 3.69
C SER A 52 9.29 3.09 2.82
N ASP A 53 9.57 2.65 1.61
CA ASP A 53 10.37 3.40 0.64
C ASP A 53 9.62 4.58 0.02
N VAL A 54 8.29 4.61 0.08
CA VAL A 54 7.48 5.65 -0.57
C VAL A 54 6.56 6.33 0.45
N ILE A 55 6.62 7.66 0.45
CA ILE A 55 5.79 8.52 1.28
C ILE A 55 4.96 9.40 0.36
N TYR A 56 3.66 9.37 0.55
CA TYR A 56 2.71 10.26 -0.10
C TYR A 56 2.23 11.29 0.89
N GLU A 57 2.31 12.56 0.51
CA GLU A 57 1.62 13.62 1.21
C GLU A 57 0.22 13.77 0.61
N VAL A 58 -0.80 13.74 1.46
CA VAL A 58 -2.20 13.70 1.06
C VAL A 58 -3.01 14.75 1.81
N GLU A 59 -4.01 15.30 1.11
CA GLU A 59 -5.05 16.11 1.70
C GLU A 59 -6.31 15.25 1.88
N HIS A 60 -6.84 15.20 3.10
CA HIS A 60 -8.08 14.47 3.39
C HIS A 60 -9.30 15.29 2.98
N VAL A 61 -9.80 15.05 1.77
CA VAL A 61 -11.03 15.68 1.25
C VAL A 61 -12.25 15.29 2.09
N ARG A 62 -12.33 14.01 2.49
CA ARG A 62 -13.41 13.52 3.37
C ARG A 62 -12.95 12.34 4.21
N VAL A 63 -13.20 12.38 5.51
CA VAL A 63 -12.91 11.27 6.43
C VAL A 63 -14.18 10.48 6.73
N PHE A 64 -14.16 9.16 6.49
CA PHE A 64 -15.27 8.25 6.76
C PHE A 64 -15.08 7.46 8.06
N LYS A 65 -13.84 7.09 8.38
CA LYS A 65 -13.47 6.37 9.60
C LYS A 65 -12.12 6.87 10.10
N LYS A 66 -12.03 7.13 11.41
CA LYS A 66 -10.77 7.37 12.13
C LYS A 66 -10.87 6.84 13.56
N PRO A 67 -9.74 6.45 14.18
CA PRO A 67 -9.69 6.14 15.60
C PRO A 67 -10.16 7.32 16.44
N ARG A 68 -10.84 7.03 17.55
CA ARG A 68 -11.33 8.07 18.47
C ARG A 68 -10.20 8.84 19.16
N SER A 69 -9.05 8.21 19.33
CA SER A 69 -7.85 8.78 19.94
C SER A 69 -7.23 9.91 19.12
N LEU A 70 -7.46 9.94 17.81
CA LEU A 70 -6.84 10.93 16.93
C LEU A 70 -7.79 12.09 16.61
N PRO A 71 -7.36 13.34 16.78
CA PRO A 71 -8.17 14.49 16.40
C PRO A 71 -8.33 14.57 14.87
N ARG A 72 -7.27 14.25 14.11
CA ARG A 72 -7.23 14.24 12.64
C ARG A 72 -6.36 13.07 12.14
N LEU A 73 -6.61 12.64 10.91
CA LEU A 73 -5.76 11.65 10.25
C LEU A 73 -4.42 12.29 9.82
N PRO A 74 -3.30 11.55 9.83
CA PRO A 74 -2.02 12.03 9.32
C PRO A 74 -2.11 12.38 7.83
N SER A 75 -1.40 13.44 7.42
CA SER A 75 -1.28 13.83 6.01
C SER A 75 -0.21 13.03 5.26
N GLU A 76 0.52 12.13 5.92
CA GLU A 76 1.52 11.29 5.29
C GLU A 76 1.05 9.83 5.27
N VAL A 77 1.07 9.23 4.08
CA VAL A 77 0.77 7.81 3.84
C VAL A 77 2.07 7.12 3.50
N TYR A 78 2.40 6.08 4.27
CA TYR A 78 3.60 5.28 4.11
C TYR A 78 3.25 3.98 3.40
N THR A 79 4.01 3.64 2.36
CA THR A 79 3.84 2.39 1.64
C THR A 79 5.20 1.85 1.19
N PRO A 80 5.36 0.52 1.07
CA PRO A 80 6.52 -0.07 0.41
C PRO A 80 6.68 0.44 -1.02
N SER A 81 7.80 0.08 -1.65
CA SER A 81 7.98 0.31 -3.08
C SER A 81 6.97 -0.52 -3.91
N PRO A 82 6.56 -0.10 -5.12
CA PRO A 82 5.61 -0.88 -5.94
C PRO A 82 6.06 -2.31 -6.23
N ARG A 83 7.38 -2.55 -6.25
CA ARG A 83 7.97 -3.89 -6.41
C ARG A 83 7.72 -4.79 -5.19
N GLU A 84 7.47 -4.20 -4.04
CA GLU A 84 7.29 -4.85 -2.74
C GLU A 84 5.86 -4.65 -2.21
N CYS A 85 4.85 -4.78 -3.07
CA CYS A 85 3.43 -4.60 -2.73
C CYS A 85 2.98 -3.16 -2.44
N GLY A 86 3.83 -2.18 -2.75
CA GLY A 86 3.51 -0.79 -2.54
C GLY A 86 2.33 -0.31 -3.39
N LEU A 87 1.60 0.66 -2.87
CA LEU A 87 0.63 1.42 -3.63
C LEU A 87 1.35 2.38 -4.58
N GLU A 88 0.88 2.42 -5.83
CA GLU A 88 1.28 3.42 -6.80
C GLU A 88 0.11 4.39 -7.00
N MET A 89 0.29 5.61 -6.51
CA MET A 89 -0.68 6.70 -6.63
C MET A 89 -0.06 7.88 -7.37
N GLU A 90 -0.89 8.59 -8.14
CA GLU A 90 -0.49 9.73 -8.95
C GLU A 90 -0.72 11.05 -8.22
N VAL A 91 0.21 11.99 -8.37
CA VAL A 91 0.09 13.33 -7.77
C VAL A 91 -0.99 14.12 -8.49
N GLY A 92 -1.90 14.74 -7.72
CA GLY A 92 -3.05 15.49 -8.23
C GLY A 92 -4.34 14.68 -8.32
N GLU A 93 -4.24 13.34 -8.30
CA GLU A 93 -5.39 12.44 -8.35
C GLU A 93 -5.99 12.19 -6.96
N GLU A 94 -7.25 11.72 -6.97
CA GLU A 94 -8.04 11.44 -5.77
C GLU A 94 -8.32 9.94 -5.61
N TYR A 95 -8.22 9.45 -4.38
CA TYR A 95 -8.34 8.03 -4.05
C TYR A 95 -9.15 7.80 -2.78
N LEU A 96 -9.83 6.65 -2.72
CA LEU A 96 -10.38 6.13 -1.47
C LEU A 96 -9.33 5.23 -0.80
N LEU A 97 -8.79 5.68 0.33
CA LEU A 97 -7.84 4.92 1.11
C LEU A 97 -8.51 4.27 2.31
N ALA A 98 -8.15 3.03 2.56
CA ALA A 98 -8.47 2.28 3.77
C ALA A 98 -7.17 1.61 4.24
N GLY A 99 -6.76 1.91 5.46
CA GLY A 99 -5.50 1.41 6.00
C GLY A 99 -5.40 1.58 7.50
N ASP A 100 -4.26 1.11 8.01
CA ASP A 100 -3.94 1.12 9.42
C ASP A 100 -3.17 2.39 9.81
N ILE A 101 -3.20 2.71 11.10
CA ILE A 101 -2.60 3.94 11.67
C ILE A 101 -1.45 3.59 12.59
#